data_AF-A0A562HB94-F1
#
_entry.id   AF-A0A562HB94-F1
#
_cell.length_a   1.000
_cell.length_b   1.000
_cell.length_c   1.000
_cell.angle_alpha   90.00
_cell.angle_beta   90.00
_cell.angle_gamma   90.00
#
_symmetry.space_group_name_H-M   'P 1'
#
loop_
_entity.id
_entity.type
_entity.pdbx_description
1 polymer ?
#
loop_
_entity_poly.entity_id
_entity_poly.type
_entity_poly.pdbx_seq_one_letter_code
_entity_poly.pdbx_strand_id
1 'polypeptide(L)'
;MLICAMLLTACSTGTTQNGTNTSGAGSSQNATTLAYASEIDKTTILTVSISADPDKWQAMLDNAEAEEYISADITINGTTIENVGIRPKGNSSLSSIARDETTDRYSFKVKFDEYVDGQTWLGLDKLVLNNNYSDATSMKEYLSYDIMNYIGVDTPLYSYADMAVNGESWGFYLAIEDIDSGYLARVKDDEGELYKPESMDMGGNIGQNMDGNRPNRPDNAPAADNADGAEQTRPNNQWPGQGGMGMGRNSGGVSLVYTDDNESSYSAIFDNAETKTDEEDHQRVIEALKNLNSGTELEKCVDVDAVLRYLAAHTIVVNLDSYSGSMGHNYYLYENDGQISILPWDYNMAFGGFQSGNASSVVNFPIDTPVSGVSMEDRPLISKLLEVPEYLETYHKYLQEIMDGYFADGKFEQTVDRLDAMISDYIQNDPTAFYTYEEYQAAVAELKELGTLRGESVQGQLDRTIPSTTAGQSAEPDKLIDAFSVDMSALGSMGMGGGFGGQGGMPNMPNMADGLDMETMQQAMEIIRTATDGKLTEEQRTQLHDLGLSDEQIEQMLTMPMGGGFGGRNGG
;
A
#
# COMPACT_ATOMS: atom_id res chain seq x y z
N MET A 1 -26.61 -46.74 44.44
CA MET A 1 -27.20 -48.08 44.21
C MET A 1 -27.56 -48.14 42.73
N LEU A 2 -26.89 -49.04 41.98
CA LEU A 2 -27.11 -49.55 40.61
C LEU A 2 -27.80 -48.64 39.55
N ILE A 3 -27.12 -48.23 38.48
CA ILE A 3 -26.84 -48.96 37.20
C ILE A 3 -28.14 -49.43 36.50
N CYS A 4 -28.42 -48.89 35.30
CA CYS A 4 -28.50 -49.72 34.08
C CYS A 4 -28.61 -48.88 32.79
N ALA A 5 -27.61 -49.06 31.92
CA ALA A 5 -27.65 -48.73 30.49
C ALA A 5 -28.35 -49.85 29.70
N MET A 6 -28.93 -49.54 28.53
CA MET A 6 -29.07 -50.50 27.44
C MET A 6 -28.89 -49.81 26.08
N LEU A 7 -27.92 -50.33 25.34
CA LEU A 7 -27.69 -50.19 23.91
C LEU A 7 -28.82 -50.86 23.11
N LEU A 8 -29.06 -50.37 21.89
CA LEU A 8 -29.67 -51.13 20.81
C LEU A 8 -28.92 -50.85 19.50
N THR A 9 -28.30 -51.91 18.98
CA THR A 9 -27.66 -52.03 17.67
C THR A 9 -28.41 -53.09 16.87
N ALA A 10 -28.71 -52.83 15.59
CA ALA A 10 -28.99 -53.81 14.52
C ALA A 10 -29.06 -53.01 13.19
N CYS A 11 -28.14 -53.14 12.23
CA CYS A 11 -27.83 -54.24 11.30
C CYS A 11 -28.23 -53.89 9.84
N SER A 12 -27.19 -53.54 9.08
CA SER A 12 -26.87 -53.68 7.65
C SER A 12 -27.80 -54.42 6.66
N THR A 13 -27.86 -53.85 5.45
CA THR A 13 -27.68 -54.50 4.12
C THR A 13 -27.05 -53.43 3.21
N GLY A 14 -25.95 -53.57 2.46
CA GLY A 14 -25.25 -54.73 1.91
C GLY A 14 -25.35 -54.73 0.38
N THR A 15 -24.43 -54.07 -0.34
CA THR A 15 -24.08 -54.43 -1.72
C THR A 15 -22.60 -54.11 -2.03
N THR A 16 -21.92 -55.15 -2.50
CA THR A 16 -20.52 -55.39 -2.90
C THR A 16 -19.96 -54.42 -3.94
N GLN A 17 -18.77 -53.83 -3.73
CA GLN A 17 -17.40 -54.30 -4.09
C GLN A 17 -17.14 -54.57 -5.58
N ASN A 18 -16.18 -53.83 -6.13
CA ASN A 18 -15.10 -54.40 -6.94
C ASN A 18 -13.82 -53.59 -6.73
N GLY A 19 -12.78 -54.24 -6.21
CA GLY A 19 -11.49 -53.64 -5.93
C GLY A 19 -10.45 -53.96 -6.99
N THR A 20 -9.40 -53.14 -7.02
CA THR A 20 -8.07 -53.54 -7.45
C THR A 20 -7.07 -53.02 -6.42
N ASN A 21 -6.46 -53.97 -5.70
CA ASN A 21 -5.31 -53.77 -4.83
C ASN A 21 -4.08 -53.44 -5.67
N THR A 22 -3.38 -52.36 -5.32
CA THR A 22 -1.91 -52.29 -5.45
C THR A 22 -1.36 -51.73 -4.16
N SER A 23 -0.82 -52.63 -3.35
CA SER A 23 0.05 -52.36 -2.22
C SER A 23 1.37 -51.79 -2.72
N GLY A 24 1.54 -50.47 -2.57
CA GLY A 24 2.82 -49.81 -2.57
C GLY A 24 3.01 -49.21 -1.18
N ALA A 25 3.84 -49.83 -0.35
CA ALA A 25 4.40 -49.18 0.83
C ALA A 25 5.36 -48.09 0.32
N GLY A 26 4.82 -46.92 0.03
CA GLY A 26 5.57 -45.68 -0.13
C GLY A 26 5.84 -45.12 1.24
N SER A 27 7.11 -44.97 1.58
CA SER A 27 7.59 -44.24 2.75
C SER A 27 6.88 -42.89 2.86
N SER A 28 6.20 -42.65 3.98
CA SER A 28 5.82 -41.31 4.43
C SER A 28 7.12 -40.53 4.71
N GLN A 29 7.64 -39.86 3.70
CA GLN A 29 8.72 -38.89 3.81
C GLN A 29 8.08 -37.51 3.65
N ASN A 30 8.29 -36.68 4.68
CA ASN A 30 8.16 -35.22 4.68
C ASN A 30 6.75 -34.63 4.55
N ALA A 31 5.97 -34.72 5.61
CA ALA A 31 5.09 -33.62 6.00
C ALA A 31 5.74 -32.95 7.22
N THR A 32 6.80 -32.17 6.99
CA THR A 32 7.17 -31.12 7.94
C THR A 32 6.10 -30.05 7.78
N THR A 33 4.97 -30.26 8.45
CA THR A 33 3.82 -29.34 8.43
C THR A 33 4.31 -27.93 8.75
N LEU A 34 3.88 -26.94 7.96
CA LEU A 34 4.14 -25.51 8.12
C LEU A 34 3.54 -24.99 9.44
N ALA A 35 4.14 -25.41 10.56
CA ALA A 35 3.60 -25.24 11.90
C ALA A 35 3.65 -23.78 12.35
N TYR A 36 4.50 -22.94 11.73
CA TYR A 36 4.52 -21.50 11.96
C TYR A 36 3.15 -20.85 11.71
N ALA A 37 2.34 -21.41 10.79
CA ALA A 37 1.02 -20.86 10.48
C ALA A 37 0.08 -20.86 11.69
N SER A 38 0.27 -21.78 12.64
CA SER A 38 -0.47 -21.80 13.90
C SER A 38 0.13 -20.91 14.99
N GLU A 39 1.38 -20.47 14.83
CA GLU A 39 2.07 -19.58 15.77
C GLU A 39 1.86 -18.10 15.42
N ILE A 40 1.71 -17.76 14.14
CA ILE A 40 1.33 -16.41 13.69
C ILE A 40 -0.19 -16.23 13.85
N ASP A 41 -0.63 -16.13 15.11
CA ASP A 41 -2.03 -15.93 15.49
C ASP A 41 -2.34 -14.43 15.67
N LYS A 42 -3.24 -13.93 14.82
CA LYS A 42 -3.77 -12.55 14.78
C LYS A 42 -4.43 -12.07 16.08
N THR A 43 -4.72 -12.98 17.02
CA THR A 43 -5.35 -12.70 18.31
C THR A 43 -4.37 -12.62 19.47
N THR A 44 -3.09 -12.87 19.20
CA THR A 44 -2.02 -12.83 20.20
C THR A 44 -0.88 -11.94 19.74
N ILE A 45 0.01 -11.60 20.66
CA ILE A 45 1.22 -10.83 20.40
C ILE A 45 2.41 -11.77 20.54
N LEU A 46 3.21 -11.89 19.49
CA LEU A 46 4.44 -12.66 19.51
C LEU A 46 5.45 -12.01 20.46
N THR A 47 6.12 -12.83 21.27
CA THR A 47 7.32 -12.36 21.98
C THR A 47 8.53 -12.64 21.11
N VAL A 48 9.23 -11.59 20.67
CA VAL A 48 10.43 -11.71 19.83
C VAL A 48 11.64 -11.18 20.61
N SER A 49 12.57 -12.06 20.99
CA SER A 49 13.81 -11.66 21.67
C SER A 49 15.01 -11.94 20.78
N ILE A 50 15.79 -10.90 20.48
CA ILE A 50 16.99 -10.96 19.65
C ILE A 50 18.22 -10.84 20.55
N SER A 51 19.19 -11.73 20.36
CA SER A 51 20.49 -11.69 21.01
C SER A 51 21.57 -11.60 19.93
N ALA A 52 22.24 -10.46 19.86
CA ALA A 52 23.27 -10.18 18.87
C ALA A 52 24.51 -9.60 19.55
N ASP A 53 25.67 -9.72 18.89
CA ASP A 53 26.85 -8.98 19.31
C ASP A 53 26.54 -7.46 19.30
N PRO A 54 26.67 -6.73 20.42
CA PRO A 54 26.25 -5.34 20.50
C PRO A 54 26.97 -4.41 19.51
N ASP A 55 28.25 -4.66 19.24
CA ASP A 55 29.03 -3.85 18.31
C ASP A 55 28.56 -4.10 16.86
N LYS A 56 28.23 -5.36 16.52
CA LYS A 56 27.64 -5.67 15.20
C LYS A 56 26.24 -5.14 15.05
N TRP A 57 25.41 -5.19 16.09
CA TRP A 57 24.07 -4.63 16.08
C TRP A 57 24.13 -3.13 15.78
N GLN A 58 24.95 -2.38 16.52
CA GLN A 58 25.10 -0.94 16.28
C GLN A 58 25.69 -0.66 14.89
N ALA A 59 26.72 -1.39 14.46
CA ALA A 59 27.31 -1.20 13.14
C ALA A 59 26.32 -1.47 11.99
N MET A 60 25.39 -2.41 12.18
CA MET A 60 24.31 -2.69 11.23
C MET A 60 23.31 -1.53 11.16
N LEU A 61 22.98 -0.90 12.29
CA LEU A 61 22.10 0.28 12.32
C LEU A 61 22.80 1.50 11.69
N ASP A 62 24.05 1.76 12.06
CA ASP A 62 24.86 2.86 11.51
C ASP A 62 25.06 2.74 9.97
N ASN A 63 24.93 1.52 9.43
CA ASN A 63 25.03 1.21 8.01
C ASN A 63 23.73 0.60 7.44
N ALA A 64 22.57 1.01 7.97
CA ALA A 64 21.29 0.35 7.70
C ALA A 64 20.93 0.31 6.19
N GLU A 65 21.26 1.36 5.43
CA GLU A 65 21.00 1.43 3.98
C GLU A 65 21.78 0.40 3.16
N ALA A 66 22.83 -0.22 3.71
CA ALA A 66 23.56 -1.29 3.03
C ALA A 66 22.82 -2.63 3.06
N GLU A 67 21.80 -2.77 3.91
CA GLU A 67 21.00 -4.00 4.05
C GLU A 67 21.85 -5.27 4.26
N GLU A 68 22.95 -5.15 5.00
CA GLU A 68 23.84 -6.29 5.28
C GLU A 68 23.33 -7.11 6.47
N TYR A 69 23.24 -8.43 6.29
CA TYR A 69 22.90 -9.33 7.39
C TYR A 69 24.02 -9.42 8.43
N ILE A 70 23.62 -9.40 9.69
CA ILE A 70 24.44 -9.89 10.81
C ILE A 70 23.85 -11.16 11.38
N SER A 71 24.69 -11.95 12.06
CA SER A 71 24.26 -13.13 12.79
C SER A 71 23.71 -12.76 14.17
N ALA A 72 22.56 -13.33 14.51
CA ALA A 72 21.91 -13.19 15.82
C ALA A 72 21.22 -14.51 16.22
N ASP A 73 20.94 -14.68 17.50
CA ASP A 73 19.99 -15.70 17.97
C ASP A 73 18.64 -15.04 18.18
N ILE A 74 17.57 -15.65 17.69
CA ILE A 74 16.21 -15.14 17.84
C ILE A 74 15.36 -16.14 18.61
N THR A 75 14.58 -15.66 19.57
CA THR A 75 13.61 -16.46 20.33
C THR A 75 12.21 -15.94 20.05
N ILE A 76 11.36 -16.78 19.44
CA ILE A 76 9.97 -16.45 19.10
C ILE A 76 9.06 -17.37 19.92
N ASN A 77 8.17 -16.78 20.73
CA ASN A 77 7.29 -17.52 21.66
C ASN A 77 8.04 -18.57 22.52
N GLY A 78 9.28 -18.27 22.92
CA GLY A 78 10.13 -19.16 23.69
C GLY A 78 10.88 -20.23 22.90
N THR A 79 10.71 -20.29 21.57
CA THR A 79 11.50 -21.15 20.67
C THR A 79 12.72 -20.38 20.16
N THR A 80 13.91 -20.79 20.55
CA THR A 80 15.17 -20.18 20.09
C THR A 80 15.68 -20.82 18.81
N ILE A 81 16.08 -19.98 17.85
CA ILE A 81 16.75 -20.32 16.61
C ILE A 81 18.08 -19.57 16.61
N GLU A 82 19.17 -20.34 16.62
CA GLU A 82 20.53 -19.80 16.72
C GLU A 82 21.12 -19.50 15.35
N ASN A 83 21.93 -18.43 15.27
CA ASN A 83 22.65 -17.99 14.08
C ASN A 83 21.77 -17.64 12.87
N VAL A 84 20.65 -16.95 13.08
CA VAL A 84 19.83 -16.39 12.00
C VAL A 84 20.47 -15.14 11.40
N GLY A 85 20.11 -14.78 10.18
CA GLY A 85 20.39 -13.47 9.59
C GLY A 85 19.35 -12.45 10.01
N ILE A 86 19.78 -11.28 10.47
CA ILE A 86 18.91 -10.11 10.66
C ILE A 86 19.53 -8.87 10.00
N ARG A 87 18.68 -8.04 9.39
CA ARG A 87 19.06 -6.74 8.80
C ARG A 87 17.91 -5.74 8.82
N PRO A 88 18.18 -4.42 8.80
CA PRO A 88 17.21 -3.42 8.41
C PRO A 88 16.66 -3.71 7.00
N LYS A 89 15.40 -3.33 6.77
CA LYS A 89 14.75 -3.43 5.46
C LYS A 89 13.97 -2.16 5.12
N GLY A 90 13.83 -1.91 3.84
CA GLY A 90 12.89 -0.95 3.30
C GLY A 90 13.49 -0.19 2.13
N ASN A 91 12.77 0.84 1.70
CA ASN A 91 13.26 1.76 0.69
C ASN A 91 13.21 3.19 1.25
N SER A 92 12.14 3.93 0.95
CA SER A 92 11.93 5.29 1.45
C SER A 92 11.90 5.40 2.97
N SER A 93 11.27 4.47 3.68
CA SER A 93 11.26 4.44 5.16
C SER A 93 12.65 4.19 5.73
N LEU A 94 13.40 3.23 5.18
CA LEU A 94 14.78 2.93 5.57
C LEU A 94 15.68 4.16 5.42
N SER A 95 15.67 4.78 4.24
CA SER A 95 16.47 5.99 3.99
C SER A 95 16.01 7.19 4.83
N SER A 96 14.73 7.28 5.20
CA SER A 96 14.24 8.38 6.04
C SER A 96 14.73 8.22 7.48
N ILE A 97 14.64 7.00 8.03
CA ILE A 97 15.11 6.68 9.38
C ILE A 97 16.64 6.79 9.46
N ALA A 98 17.37 6.30 8.45
CA ALA A 98 18.84 6.42 8.40
C ALA A 98 19.36 7.88 8.38
N ARG A 99 18.51 8.85 8.05
CA ARG A 99 18.84 10.28 8.07
C ARG A 99 18.34 10.99 9.33
N ASP A 100 17.57 10.30 10.15
CA ASP A 100 17.02 10.82 11.39
C ASP A 100 17.87 10.36 12.58
N GLU A 101 18.73 11.26 13.07
CA GLU A 101 19.61 11.00 14.21
C GLU A 101 18.85 10.77 15.54
N THR A 102 17.51 10.91 15.56
CA THR A 102 16.69 10.76 16.76
C THR A 102 16.08 9.36 16.92
N THR A 103 16.18 8.49 15.91
CA THR A 103 15.55 7.17 15.94
C THR A 103 16.33 6.11 15.17
N ASP A 104 16.52 4.96 15.82
CA ASP A 104 17.08 3.75 15.21
C ASP A 104 15.98 2.70 14.91
N ARG A 105 14.71 3.12 14.88
CA ARG A 105 13.56 2.21 14.78
C ARG A 105 13.35 1.73 13.35
N TYR A 106 14.25 0.92 12.81
CA TYR A 106 14.08 0.31 11.49
C TYR A 106 13.04 -0.82 11.51
N SER A 107 12.47 -1.11 10.34
CA SER A 107 11.87 -2.42 10.08
C SER A 107 12.99 -3.44 9.87
N PHE A 108 12.79 -4.69 10.29
CA PHE A 108 13.78 -5.75 10.16
C PHE A 108 13.29 -6.89 9.28
N LYS A 109 14.22 -7.52 8.54
CA LYS A 109 14.02 -8.81 7.89
C LYS A 109 14.90 -9.82 8.60
N VAL A 110 14.28 -10.90 9.08
CA VAL A 110 14.94 -12.06 9.66
C VAL A 110 14.90 -13.18 8.63
N LYS A 111 16.06 -13.74 8.29
CA LYS A 111 16.21 -14.88 7.40
C LYS A 111 16.84 -16.03 8.17
N PHE A 112 16.07 -17.10 8.39
CA PHE A 112 16.46 -18.18 9.29
C PHE A 112 17.62 -19.01 8.73
N ASP A 113 17.71 -19.16 7.41
CA ASP A 113 18.74 -19.99 6.75
C ASP A 113 19.97 -19.22 6.27
N GLU A 114 20.12 -17.93 6.61
CA GLU A 114 21.21 -17.08 6.10
C GLU A 114 22.61 -17.63 6.43
N TYR A 115 22.79 -18.19 7.63
CA TYR A 115 24.07 -18.77 8.06
C TYR A 115 24.01 -20.28 8.34
N VAL A 116 22.82 -20.87 8.25
CA VAL A 116 22.59 -22.30 8.47
C VAL A 116 21.63 -22.83 7.40
N ASP A 117 22.19 -23.41 6.34
CA ASP A 117 21.42 -23.92 5.19
C ASP A 117 20.18 -24.74 5.62
N GLY A 118 19.00 -24.33 5.16
CA GLY A 118 17.73 -25.00 5.41
C GLY A 118 17.17 -24.86 6.84
N GLN A 119 17.74 -23.98 7.67
CA GLN A 119 17.18 -23.63 8.97
C GLN A 119 15.91 -22.80 8.79
N THR A 120 14.83 -23.18 9.48
CA THR A 120 13.55 -22.48 9.46
C THR A 120 13.03 -22.28 10.87
N TRP A 121 12.12 -21.31 11.05
CA TRP A 121 11.26 -21.29 12.24
C TRP A 121 9.96 -22.01 11.92
N LEU A 122 9.89 -23.31 12.27
CA LEU A 122 8.68 -24.13 12.11
C LEU A 122 8.16 -24.20 10.65
N GLY A 123 9.08 -24.12 9.68
CA GLY A 123 8.77 -24.08 8.25
C GLY A 123 8.71 -22.67 7.64
N LEU A 124 8.84 -21.60 8.43
CA LEU A 124 8.99 -20.24 7.92
C LEU A 124 10.46 -19.96 7.57
N ASP A 125 10.71 -19.48 6.36
CA ASP A 125 12.04 -19.13 5.85
C ASP A 125 12.47 -17.71 6.26
N LYS A 126 11.52 -16.77 6.25
CA LYS A 126 11.76 -15.36 6.59
C LYS A 126 10.61 -14.74 7.36
N LEU A 127 10.96 -13.92 8.35
CA LEU A 127 10.03 -13.11 9.12
C LEU A 127 10.34 -11.63 8.92
N VAL A 128 9.33 -10.86 8.56
CA VAL A 128 9.39 -9.40 8.48
C VAL A 128 8.84 -8.80 9.76
N LEU A 129 9.55 -7.83 10.33
CA LEU A 129 9.13 -7.06 11.50
C LEU A 129 8.99 -5.60 11.06
N ASN A 130 7.77 -5.18 10.74
CA ASN A 130 7.43 -3.83 10.29
C ASN A 130 7.28 -2.87 11.48
N ASN A 131 7.92 -1.71 11.37
CA ASN A 131 8.01 -0.68 12.42
C ASN A 131 6.83 0.30 12.45
N ASN A 132 5.88 0.19 11.51
CA ASN A 132 4.71 1.05 11.33
C ASN A 132 5.04 2.55 11.09
N TYR A 133 6.16 2.86 10.43
CA TYR A 133 6.73 4.22 10.28
C TYR A 133 5.74 5.36 9.96
N SER A 134 4.77 5.12 9.08
CA SER A 134 3.82 6.13 8.59
C SER A 134 2.38 5.92 9.07
N ASP A 135 2.18 5.01 10.04
CA ASP A 135 0.88 4.64 10.56
C ASP A 135 0.77 4.98 12.05
N ALA A 136 0.15 6.12 12.34
CA ALA A 136 -0.12 6.55 13.71
C ALA A 136 -1.06 5.60 14.48
N THR A 137 -1.79 4.73 13.77
CA THR A 137 -2.70 3.76 14.38
C THR A 137 -2.06 2.41 14.63
N SER A 138 -0.94 2.08 13.95
CA SER A 138 -0.40 0.71 13.88
C SER A 138 -1.41 -0.36 13.42
N MET A 139 -2.52 0.02 12.76
CA MET A 139 -3.61 -0.89 12.38
C MET A 139 -3.86 -0.97 10.87
N LYS A 140 -3.34 -0.04 10.04
CA LYS A 140 -3.71 0.07 8.62
C LYS A 140 -3.37 -1.19 7.83
N GLU A 141 -2.16 -1.71 8.00
CA GLU A 141 -1.72 -2.94 7.31
C GLU A 141 -2.49 -4.17 7.83
N TYR A 142 -2.68 -4.27 9.15
CA TYR A 142 -3.46 -5.35 9.77
C TYR A 142 -4.90 -5.40 9.22
N LEU A 143 -5.60 -4.26 9.24
CA LEU A 143 -6.99 -4.15 8.79
C LEU A 143 -7.12 -4.42 7.30
N SER A 144 -6.14 -4.00 6.51
CA SER A 144 -6.13 -4.26 5.07
C SER A 144 -6.08 -5.75 4.77
N TYR A 145 -5.15 -6.48 5.41
CA TYR A 145 -5.12 -7.93 5.26
C TYR A 145 -6.34 -8.61 5.90
N ASP A 146 -6.94 -8.06 6.95
CA ASP A 146 -8.15 -8.65 7.57
C ASP A 146 -9.37 -8.59 6.63
N ILE A 147 -9.58 -7.45 5.96
CA ILE A 147 -10.63 -7.27 4.95
C ILE A 147 -10.38 -8.17 3.73
N MET A 148 -9.13 -8.28 3.29
CA MET A 148 -8.74 -9.19 2.21
C MET A 148 -9.01 -10.65 2.54
N ASN A 149 -8.61 -11.10 3.73
CA ASN A 149 -8.89 -12.45 4.20
C ASN A 149 -10.41 -12.71 4.32
N TYR A 150 -11.19 -11.70 4.73
CA TYR A 150 -12.64 -11.83 4.86
C TYR A 150 -13.33 -12.22 3.55
N ILE A 151 -12.83 -11.73 2.41
CA ILE A 151 -13.35 -12.06 1.07
C ILE A 151 -12.49 -13.07 0.29
N GLY A 152 -11.58 -13.77 0.97
CA GLY A 152 -10.83 -14.89 0.39
C GLY A 152 -9.67 -14.50 -0.53
N VAL A 153 -9.08 -13.31 -0.33
CA VAL A 153 -7.79 -12.97 -0.94
C VAL A 153 -6.68 -13.63 -0.14
N ASP A 154 -5.76 -14.29 -0.83
CA ASP A 154 -4.56 -14.82 -0.20
C ASP A 154 -3.66 -13.68 0.29
N THR A 155 -3.42 -13.61 1.60
CA THR A 155 -2.48 -12.65 2.21
C THR A 155 -1.31 -13.39 2.85
N PRO A 156 -0.17 -12.71 3.07
CA PRO A 156 0.80 -13.18 4.06
C PRO A 156 0.10 -13.32 5.43
N LEU A 157 0.60 -14.23 6.26
CA LEU A 157 0.22 -14.29 7.67
C LEU A 157 0.84 -13.11 8.43
N TYR A 158 0.15 -12.66 9.46
CA TYR A 158 0.57 -11.52 10.25
C TYR A 158 0.05 -11.61 11.69
N SER A 159 0.82 -11.06 12.62
CA SER A 159 0.46 -10.87 14.02
C SER A 159 1.33 -9.74 14.58
N TYR A 160 0.91 -9.09 15.65
CA TYR A 160 1.80 -8.13 16.31
C TYR A 160 2.95 -8.83 17.04
N ALA A 161 4.02 -8.10 17.29
CA ALA A 161 5.19 -8.58 18.02
C ALA A 161 5.68 -7.54 19.03
N ASP A 162 5.95 -8.00 20.24
CA ASP A 162 6.70 -7.26 21.26
C ASP A 162 8.16 -7.68 21.18
N MET A 163 9.03 -6.74 20.81
CA MET A 163 10.43 -7.02 20.48
C MET A 163 11.37 -6.54 21.58
N ALA A 164 12.32 -7.41 21.94
CA ALA A 164 13.45 -7.09 22.80
C ALA A 164 14.77 -7.41 22.10
N VAL A 165 15.79 -6.58 22.31
CA VAL A 165 17.15 -6.77 21.79
C VAL A 165 18.13 -6.79 22.96
N ASN A 166 18.97 -7.81 23.04
CA ASN A 166 19.98 -7.99 24.09
C ASN A 166 19.45 -7.87 25.53
N GLY A 167 18.19 -8.29 25.73
CA GLY A 167 17.52 -8.27 27.03
C GLY A 167 16.83 -6.96 27.38
N GLU A 168 16.86 -5.96 26.50
CA GLU A 168 16.19 -4.68 26.67
C GLU A 168 14.99 -4.56 25.72
N SER A 169 13.92 -3.91 26.18
CA SER A 169 12.74 -3.63 25.34
C SER A 169 13.15 -2.75 24.16
N TRP A 170 12.75 -3.14 22.95
CA TRP A 170 13.06 -2.40 21.73
C TRP A 170 11.85 -1.69 21.15
N GLY A 171 10.72 -2.39 21.01
CA GLY A 171 9.49 -1.78 20.53
C GLY A 171 8.43 -2.77 20.05
N PHE A 172 7.27 -2.21 19.70
CA PHE A 172 6.09 -2.93 19.23
C PHE A 172 5.98 -2.90 17.71
N TYR A 173 5.92 -4.07 17.07
CA TYR A 173 6.05 -4.24 15.62
C TYR A 173 4.87 -5.04 15.05
N LEU A 174 4.66 -4.96 13.74
CA LEU A 174 3.83 -5.91 13.01
C LEU A 174 4.72 -6.99 12.41
N ALA A 175 4.58 -8.23 12.87
CA ALA A 175 5.27 -9.38 12.31
C ALA A 175 4.49 -9.95 11.13
N ILE A 176 5.17 -10.20 10.01
CA ILE A 176 4.57 -10.60 8.74
C ILE A 176 5.41 -11.72 8.12
N GLU A 177 4.74 -12.75 7.63
CA GLU A 177 5.32 -13.77 6.76
C GLU A 177 5.80 -13.11 5.45
N ASP A 178 7.07 -13.32 5.07
CA ASP A 178 7.56 -12.86 3.77
C ASP A 178 6.90 -13.69 2.64
N ILE A 179 6.58 -13.07 1.50
CA ILE A 179 6.03 -13.78 0.34
C ILE A 179 7.20 -14.39 -0.44
N ASP A 180 7.55 -15.62 -0.09
CA ASP A 180 8.60 -16.41 -0.74
C ASP A 180 8.22 -17.90 -0.89
N SER A 181 9.21 -18.79 -0.96
CA SER A 181 8.98 -20.25 -1.01
C SER A 181 8.14 -20.77 0.14
N GLY A 182 8.30 -20.28 1.36
CA GLY A 182 7.51 -20.72 2.50
C GLY A 182 6.03 -20.36 2.35
N TYR A 183 5.76 -19.16 1.82
CA TYR A 183 4.40 -18.73 1.47
C TYR A 183 3.80 -19.60 0.35
N LEU A 184 4.56 -19.90 -0.72
CA LEU A 184 4.10 -20.77 -1.81
C LEU A 184 3.77 -22.18 -1.32
N ALA A 185 4.60 -22.75 -0.45
CA ALA A 185 4.33 -24.05 0.18
C ALA A 185 2.99 -24.05 0.93
N ARG A 186 2.65 -22.92 1.56
CA ARG A 186 1.42 -22.77 2.36
C ARG A 186 0.17 -22.57 1.52
N VAL A 187 0.27 -21.75 0.48
CA VAL A 187 -0.89 -21.20 -0.23
C VAL A 187 -1.08 -21.80 -1.61
N LYS A 188 0.01 -22.18 -2.27
CA LYS A 188 0.06 -22.54 -3.70
C LYS A 188 0.63 -23.95 -3.95
N ASP A 189 0.77 -24.77 -2.91
CA ASP A 189 1.34 -26.13 -3.00
C ASP A 189 2.74 -26.18 -3.67
N ASP A 190 3.57 -25.15 -3.43
CA ASP A 190 4.88 -24.94 -4.09
C ASP A 190 4.81 -24.81 -5.64
N GLU A 191 3.65 -24.49 -6.20
CA GLU A 191 3.48 -24.26 -7.64
C GLU A 191 3.56 -22.78 -8.01
N GLY A 192 4.13 -22.52 -9.19
CA GLY A 192 4.19 -21.20 -9.81
C GLY A 192 5.38 -20.35 -9.37
N GLU A 193 5.47 -19.17 -9.96
CA GLU A 193 6.57 -18.23 -9.82
C GLU A 193 6.11 -16.91 -9.18
N LEU A 194 7.00 -16.32 -8.38
CA LEU A 194 6.76 -15.05 -7.70
C LEU A 194 7.71 -13.98 -8.22
N TYR A 195 7.14 -12.83 -8.57
CA TYR A 195 7.88 -11.63 -8.88
C TYR A 195 7.41 -10.51 -7.96
N LYS A 196 8.33 -9.66 -7.52
CA LYS A 196 8.02 -8.45 -6.76
C LYS A 196 8.37 -7.22 -7.61
N PRO A 197 7.48 -6.75 -8.49
CA PRO A 197 7.84 -5.71 -9.44
C PRO A 197 8.28 -4.42 -8.75
N GLU A 198 9.54 -4.01 -8.99
CA GLU A 198 10.14 -2.82 -8.42
C GLU A 198 11.04 -2.12 -9.44
N SER A 199 10.78 -0.83 -9.69
CA SER A 199 11.66 -0.01 -10.51
C SER A 199 12.97 0.31 -9.79
N MET A 200 14.10 -0.04 -10.42
CA MET A 200 15.46 0.16 -9.89
C MET A 200 15.85 1.63 -9.64
N ASP A 201 15.02 2.60 -10.04
CA ASP A 201 15.36 4.04 -10.05
C ASP A 201 14.90 4.81 -8.79
N MET A 202 14.35 4.10 -7.78
CA MET A 202 13.86 4.72 -6.53
C MET A 202 14.75 4.45 -5.31
N GLY A 203 15.64 3.46 -5.36
CA GLY A 203 16.62 3.18 -4.29
C GLY A 203 17.97 3.90 -4.46
N GLY A 204 18.17 4.61 -5.58
CA GLY A 204 19.41 5.29 -5.93
C GLY A 204 19.25 6.80 -6.02
N ASN A 205 19.58 7.51 -4.94
CA ASN A 205 20.04 8.91 -4.99
C ASN A 205 19.04 9.93 -5.60
N ILE A 206 17.88 10.13 -4.96
CA ILE A 206 17.01 11.32 -5.13
C ILE A 206 17.66 12.56 -4.48
N GLY A 207 18.96 12.76 -4.71
CA GLY A 207 19.77 13.81 -4.07
C GLY A 207 20.77 14.51 -4.98
N GLN A 208 20.97 14.07 -6.22
CA GLN A 208 22.04 14.63 -7.08
C GLN A 208 21.63 15.19 -8.44
N ASN A 209 20.34 15.22 -8.79
CA ASN A 209 19.89 15.86 -10.04
C ASN A 209 19.12 17.17 -9.80
N MET A 210 19.46 17.89 -8.72
CA MET A 210 19.10 19.29 -8.48
C MET A 210 20.36 20.16 -8.36
N ASP A 211 21.37 19.90 -9.19
CA ASP A 211 22.42 20.89 -9.41
C ASP A 211 22.80 20.97 -10.88
N GLY A 212 22.69 22.18 -11.42
CA GLY A 212 22.80 22.50 -12.85
C GLY A 212 24.22 22.40 -13.39
N ASN A 213 24.85 21.23 -13.34
CA ASN A 213 26.18 21.02 -13.88
C ASN A 213 26.14 20.20 -15.18
N ARG A 214 26.18 20.93 -16.30
CA ARG A 214 26.34 20.35 -17.64
C ARG A 214 27.64 19.53 -17.68
N PRO A 215 27.63 18.27 -18.14
CA PRO A 215 28.86 17.50 -18.24
C PRO A 215 29.81 18.12 -19.27
N ASN A 216 31.02 18.39 -18.79
CA ASN A 216 32.12 18.98 -19.52
C ASN A 216 32.54 18.03 -20.67
N ARG A 217 32.47 18.53 -21.91
CA ARG A 217 32.90 17.79 -23.11
C ARG A 217 34.44 17.80 -23.18
N PRO A 218 35.13 16.69 -23.47
CA PRO A 218 36.60 16.71 -23.56
C PRO A 218 37.07 17.45 -24.81
N ASP A 219 37.87 18.51 -24.59
CA ASP A 219 38.60 19.23 -25.64
C ASP A 219 39.71 18.35 -26.22
N ASN A 220 39.52 17.83 -27.44
CA ASN A 220 40.59 17.72 -28.44
C ASN A 220 40.08 17.19 -29.80
N ALA A 221 39.85 18.10 -30.75
CA ALA A 221 40.09 17.88 -32.18
C ALA A 221 40.11 19.24 -32.92
N PRO A 222 41.04 19.46 -33.88
CA PRO A 222 41.30 20.78 -34.43
C PRO A 222 40.29 21.20 -35.51
N ALA A 223 40.16 22.51 -35.67
CA ALA A 223 39.28 23.22 -36.59
C ALA A 223 39.57 22.95 -38.08
N ALA A 224 38.50 22.89 -38.88
CA ALA A 224 38.53 23.20 -40.31
C ALA A 224 37.15 23.69 -40.81
N ASP A 225 37.13 24.97 -41.19
CA ASP A 225 36.46 25.61 -42.33
C ASP A 225 34.94 25.53 -42.59
N ASN A 226 34.31 26.70 -42.38
CA ASN A 226 33.53 27.52 -43.33
C ASN A 226 32.34 26.93 -44.13
N ALA A 227 31.17 27.54 -43.91
CA ALA A 227 30.43 28.40 -44.86
C ALA A 227 28.91 28.14 -44.96
N ASP A 228 28.18 29.23 -44.68
CA ASP A 228 26.98 29.73 -45.34
C ASP A 228 25.61 29.03 -45.19
N GLY A 229 24.75 29.69 -44.40
CA GLY A 229 23.64 30.46 -44.98
C GLY A 229 22.23 29.86 -44.92
N ALA A 230 21.39 30.36 -44.01
CA ALA A 230 20.13 31.06 -44.34
C ALA A 230 19.32 31.41 -43.08
N GLU A 231 18.72 32.60 -43.13
CA GLU A 231 18.13 33.38 -42.05
C GLU A 231 16.78 32.86 -41.50
N GLN A 232 16.65 33.08 -40.19
CA GLN A 232 15.50 33.64 -39.46
C GLN A 232 14.09 33.47 -40.02
N THR A 233 13.22 32.87 -39.21
CA THR A 233 12.04 33.58 -38.66
C THR A 233 11.59 32.88 -37.38
N ARG A 234 11.73 33.59 -36.25
CA ARG A 234 10.95 33.34 -35.02
C ARG A 234 9.94 34.48 -34.89
N PRO A 235 8.73 34.19 -34.40
CA PRO A 235 8.27 34.93 -33.24
C PRO A 235 8.00 33.98 -32.10
N ASN A 236 8.64 34.32 -30.98
CA ASN A 236 8.46 33.73 -29.66
C ASN A 236 7.14 34.25 -29.08
N ASN A 237 6.26 33.34 -28.68
CA ASN A 237 5.32 33.49 -27.56
C ASN A 237 4.53 32.19 -27.41
N GLN A 238 5.05 31.24 -26.63
CA GLN A 238 4.20 30.21 -26.03
C GLN A 238 4.75 29.84 -24.65
N TRP A 239 3.85 29.97 -23.69
CA TRP A 239 4.04 29.66 -22.29
C TRP A 239 4.29 28.15 -22.13
N PRO A 240 5.24 27.70 -21.30
CA PRO A 240 5.41 26.28 -21.02
C PRO A 240 4.42 25.89 -19.93
N GLY A 241 3.26 25.40 -20.33
CA GLY A 241 2.25 24.90 -19.41
C GLY A 241 1.12 24.28 -20.20
N GLN A 242 0.98 22.97 -20.05
CA GLN A 242 -0.11 22.15 -20.58
C GLN A 242 0.00 21.80 -22.07
N GLY A 243 0.65 20.66 -22.31
CA GLY A 243 0.60 19.91 -23.55
C GLY A 243 1.12 18.50 -23.25
N GLY A 244 0.23 17.51 -23.30
CA GLY A 244 0.57 16.12 -23.09
C GLY A 244 1.74 15.71 -23.98
N MET A 245 2.77 15.15 -23.35
CA MET A 245 3.74 14.29 -23.98
C MET A 245 3.78 13.01 -23.16
N GLY A 246 2.80 12.14 -23.45
CA GLY A 246 2.97 10.71 -23.27
C GLY A 246 4.16 10.27 -24.12
N MET A 247 5.28 10.06 -23.45
CA MET A 247 6.42 9.27 -23.89
C MET A 247 6.76 8.46 -22.65
N GLY A 248 6.42 7.17 -22.70
CA GLY A 248 6.46 6.25 -21.57
C GLY A 248 7.77 6.37 -20.80
N ARG A 249 7.66 6.72 -19.53
CA ARG A 249 8.66 6.27 -18.56
C ARG A 249 8.65 4.75 -18.70
N ASN A 250 9.78 4.20 -19.13
CA ASN A 250 10.01 2.77 -19.20
C ASN A 250 9.85 2.22 -17.78
N SER A 251 8.63 1.79 -17.43
CA SER A 251 8.27 1.37 -16.08
C SER A 251 8.83 -0.01 -15.74
N GLY A 252 9.68 -0.58 -16.61
CA GLY A 252 10.28 -1.90 -16.46
C GLY A 252 9.24 -3.01 -16.29
N GLY A 253 7.99 -2.77 -16.66
CA GLY A 253 6.89 -3.72 -16.48
C GLY A 253 6.03 -3.54 -15.23
N VAL A 254 6.36 -2.65 -14.28
CA VAL A 254 5.58 -2.53 -13.02
C VAL A 254 4.11 -2.08 -13.21
N SER A 255 3.77 -1.55 -14.38
CA SER A 255 2.38 -1.20 -14.73
C SER A 255 1.60 -2.38 -15.36
N LEU A 256 2.27 -3.49 -15.65
CA LEU A 256 1.72 -4.66 -16.37
C LEU A 256 1.22 -4.34 -17.79
N VAL A 257 1.74 -3.26 -18.39
CA VAL A 257 1.48 -2.88 -19.78
C VAL A 257 2.37 -3.70 -20.70
N TYR A 258 1.75 -4.39 -21.67
CA TYR A 258 2.49 -5.10 -22.70
C TYR A 258 3.16 -4.10 -23.65
N THR A 259 4.48 -4.20 -23.78
CA THR A 259 5.29 -3.34 -24.66
C THR A 259 5.74 -4.08 -25.92
N ASP A 260 6.36 -5.23 -25.74
CA ASP A 260 6.86 -6.13 -26.79
C ASP A 260 7.16 -7.52 -26.22
N ASP A 261 7.73 -8.41 -27.03
CA ASP A 261 8.09 -9.77 -26.63
C ASP A 261 9.53 -9.87 -26.05
N ASN A 262 10.21 -8.74 -25.75
CA ASN A 262 11.58 -8.74 -25.24
C ASN A 262 11.60 -8.69 -23.71
N GLU A 263 12.28 -9.64 -23.06
CA GLU A 263 12.40 -9.68 -21.58
C GLU A 263 12.96 -8.40 -20.96
N SER A 264 13.92 -7.75 -21.63
CA SER A 264 14.54 -6.52 -21.15
C SER A 264 13.56 -5.36 -20.97
N SER A 265 12.39 -5.41 -21.60
CA SER A 265 11.33 -4.41 -21.43
C SER A 265 10.61 -4.53 -20.08
N TYR A 266 10.75 -5.69 -19.43
CA TYR A 266 10.09 -6.04 -18.17
C TYR A 266 11.10 -6.31 -17.05
N SER A 267 12.26 -5.66 -17.10
CA SER A 267 13.36 -5.89 -16.15
C SER A 267 12.96 -5.62 -14.70
N ALA A 268 12.03 -4.68 -14.43
CA ALA A 268 11.54 -4.45 -13.08
C ALA A 268 10.68 -5.60 -12.53
N ILE A 269 10.18 -6.50 -13.39
CA ILE A 269 9.55 -7.76 -12.99
C ILE A 269 10.63 -8.84 -12.83
N PHE A 270 11.39 -9.11 -13.89
CA PHE A 270 12.25 -10.30 -13.96
C PHE A 270 13.56 -10.19 -13.15
N ASP A 271 14.11 -8.98 -12.98
CA ASP A 271 15.27 -8.77 -12.09
C ASP A 271 14.88 -8.90 -10.61
N ASN A 272 13.57 -8.87 -10.30
CA ASN A 272 13.00 -8.98 -8.95
C ASN A 272 12.15 -10.25 -8.79
N ALA A 273 12.57 -11.35 -9.41
CA ALA A 273 12.01 -12.67 -9.15
C ALA A 273 12.40 -13.16 -7.75
N GLU A 274 11.43 -13.68 -7.01
CA GLU A 274 11.60 -14.20 -5.63
C GLU A 274 11.73 -15.72 -5.64
N THR A 275 11.21 -16.36 -6.69
CA THR A 275 11.50 -17.75 -7.07
C THR A 275 12.60 -17.81 -8.13
N LYS A 276 13.09 -19.02 -8.41
CA LYS A 276 14.07 -19.24 -9.47
C LYS A 276 13.37 -19.38 -10.79
N THR A 277 13.52 -18.40 -11.66
CA THR A 277 12.87 -18.36 -12.97
C THR A 277 13.86 -18.52 -14.12
N ASP A 278 13.36 -18.94 -15.28
CA ASP A 278 14.08 -18.98 -16.55
C ASP A 278 13.34 -18.27 -17.70
N GLU A 279 13.91 -18.33 -18.91
CA GLU A 279 13.36 -17.70 -20.12
C GLU A 279 11.96 -18.24 -20.46
N GLU A 280 11.65 -19.52 -20.20
CA GLU A 280 10.32 -20.07 -20.47
C GLU A 280 9.29 -19.44 -19.52
N ASP A 281 9.62 -19.26 -18.25
CA ASP A 281 8.77 -18.57 -17.26
C ASP A 281 8.51 -17.12 -17.65
N HIS A 282 9.57 -16.40 -18.05
CA HIS A 282 9.45 -15.01 -18.49
C HIS A 282 8.54 -14.87 -19.72
N GLN A 283 8.65 -15.78 -20.69
CA GLN A 283 7.78 -15.77 -21.87
C GLN A 283 6.31 -16.05 -21.52
N ARG A 284 6.02 -16.91 -20.54
CA ARG A 284 4.64 -17.12 -20.06
C ARG A 284 4.05 -15.82 -19.48
N VAL A 285 4.81 -15.10 -18.65
CA VAL A 285 4.39 -13.80 -18.12
C VAL A 285 4.15 -12.79 -19.25
N ILE A 286 5.06 -12.67 -20.22
CA ILE A 286 4.92 -11.75 -21.36
C ILE A 286 3.66 -12.09 -22.18
N GLU A 287 3.40 -13.37 -22.45
CA GLU A 287 2.20 -13.82 -23.15
C GLU A 287 0.93 -13.49 -22.36
N ALA A 288 0.95 -13.68 -21.03
CA ALA A 288 -0.16 -13.31 -20.17
C ALA A 288 -0.44 -11.79 -20.22
N LEU A 289 0.60 -10.96 -20.17
CA LEU A 289 0.48 -9.50 -20.31
C LEU A 289 -0.09 -9.10 -21.68
N LYS A 290 0.35 -9.76 -22.76
CA LYS A 290 -0.15 -9.52 -24.12
C LYS A 290 -1.65 -9.82 -24.25
N ASN A 291 -2.08 -10.95 -23.69
CA ASN A 291 -3.48 -11.38 -23.69
C ASN A 291 -4.34 -10.47 -22.81
N LEU A 292 -3.84 -10.09 -21.61
CA LEU A 292 -4.49 -9.12 -20.73
C LEU A 292 -4.71 -7.77 -21.44
N ASN A 293 -3.64 -7.18 -22.00
CA ASN A 293 -3.70 -5.85 -22.61
C ASN A 293 -4.58 -5.81 -23.88
N SER A 294 -4.69 -6.92 -24.60
CA SER A 294 -5.60 -7.05 -25.75
C SER A 294 -7.04 -7.42 -25.36
N GLY A 295 -7.30 -7.80 -24.11
CA GLY A 295 -8.62 -8.20 -23.63
C GLY A 295 -9.08 -9.55 -24.18
N THR A 296 -8.14 -10.44 -24.51
CA THR A 296 -8.46 -11.76 -25.11
C THR A 296 -8.07 -12.89 -24.17
N GLU A 297 -8.92 -13.93 -24.09
CA GLU A 297 -8.64 -15.13 -23.29
C GLU A 297 -8.31 -14.80 -21.82
N LEU A 298 -9.02 -13.82 -21.22
CA LEU A 298 -8.71 -13.26 -19.90
C LEU A 298 -8.68 -14.33 -18.80
N GLU A 299 -9.56 -15.31 -18.81
CA GLU A 299 -9.56 -16.39 -17.81
C GLU A 299 -8.38 -17.36 -17.97
N LYS A 300 -7.69 -17.38 -19.12
CA LYS A 300 -6.49 -18.19 -19.30
C LYS A 300 -5.25 -17.47 -18.82
N CYS A 301 -5.17 -16.15 -19.04
CA CYS A 301 -4.00 -15.39 -18.64
C CYS A 301 -4.12 -14.74 -17.26
N VAL A 302 -5.32 -14.62 -16.68
CA VAL A 302 -5.53 -14.03 -15.36
C VAL A 302 -6.42 -14.94 -14.52
N ASP A 303 -6.07 -15.14 -13.26
CA ASP A 303 -7.02 -15.65 -12.26
C ASP A 303 -8.02 -14.53 -11.93
N VAL A 304 -9.07 -14.44 -12.75
CA VAL A 304 -10.05 -13.35 -12.67
C VAL A 304 -10.72 -13.30 -11.30
N ASP A 305 -11.05 -14.45 -10.68
CA ASP A 305 -11.73 -14.45 -9.39
C ASP A 305 -10.84 -13.87 -8.29
N ALA A 306 -9.59 -14.35 -8.21
CA ALA A 306 -8.62 -13.87 -7.24
C ALA A 306 -8.34 -12.38 -7.39
N VAL A 307 -8.18 -11.90 -8.63
CA VAL A 307 -7.92 -10.48 -8.90
C VAL A 307 -9.14 -9.61 -8.57
N LEU A 308 -10.36 -10.03 -8.91
CA LEU A 308 -11.57 -9.23 -8.59
C LEU A 308 -11.81 -9.14 -7.08
N ARG A 309 -11.54 -10.22 -6.33
CA ARG A 309 -11.53 -10.22 -4.86
C ARG A 309 -10.51 -9.21 -4.34
N TYR A 310 -9.26 -9.32 -4.79
CA TYR A 310 -8.19 -8.39 -4.42
C TYR A 310 -8.61 -6.93 -4.69
N LEU A 311 -9.09 -6.63 -5.90
CA LEU A 311 -9.51 -5.28 -6.28
C LEU A 311 -10.62 -4.75 -5.39
N ALA A 312 -11.59 -5.57 -5.00
CA ALA A 312 -12.70 -5.15 -4.14
C ALA A 312 -12.18 -4.67 -2.77
N ALA A 313 -11.37 -5.49 -2.09
CA ALA A 313 -10.77 -5.11 -0.82
C ALA A 313 -9.76 -3.95 -0.96
N HIS A 314 -8.90 -3.99 -1.97
CA HIS A 314 -7.89 -2.96 -2.26
C HIS A 314 -8.51 -1.58 -2.48
N THR A 315 -9.64 -1.51 -3.20
CA THR A 315 -10.35 -0.26 -3.49
C THR A 315 -10.99 0.34 -2.23
N ILE A 316 -11.47 -0.51 -1.32
CA ILE A 316 -12.07 -0.05 -0.06
C ILE A 316 -11.02 0.60 0.83
N VAL A 317 -9.85 -0.02 0.94
CA VAL A 317 -8.77 0.46 1.82
C VAL A 317 -7.94 1.58 1.20
N VAL A 318 -8.14 1.94 -0.08
CA VAL A 318 -7.49 3.12 -0.71
C VAL A 318 -5.96 3.13 -0.48
N ASN A 319 -5.29 2.00 -0.76
CA ASN A 319 -3.83 1.95 -0.73
C ASN A 319 -3.28 2.43 -2.08
N LEU A 320 -2.87 3.70 -2.16
CA LEU A 320 -2.34 4.30 -3.38
C LEU A 320 -0.82 4.19 -3.50
N ASP A 321 -0.11 3.72 -2.47
CA ASP A 321 1.30 3.29 -2.63
C ASP A 321 1.32 1.85 -3.11
N SER A 322 0.71 1.62 -4.27
CA SER A 322 0.46 0.28 -4.79
C SER A 322 0.36 0.29 -6.32
N TYR A 323 -0.08 -0.84 -6.89
CA TYR A 323 -0.46 -0.93 -8.29
C TYR A 323 -1.44 0.18 -8.73
N SER A 324 -2.44 0.57 -7.93
CA SER A 324 -3.47 1.55 -8.36
C SER A 324 -2.99 3.01 -8.39
N GLY A 325 -1.82 3.29 -7.82
CA GLY A 325 -1.23 4.63 -7.77
C GLY A 325 -0.08 4.85 -8.75
N SER A 326 0.57 6.01 -8.66
CA SER A 326 1.59 6.45 -9.62
C SER A 326 2.89 5.62 -9.62
N MET A 327 3.20 4.98 -8.50
CA MET A 327 4.44 4.21 -8.31
C MET A 327 4.36 2.83 -8.95
N GLY A 328 3.20 2.16 -8.84
CA GLY A 328 3.02 0.80 -9.36
C GLY A 328 3.86 -0.24 -8.63
N HIS A 329 4.06 -0.11 -7.31
CA HIS A 329 4.87 -1.03 -6.50
C HIS A 329 4.00 -1.71 -5.42
N ASN A 330 4.60 -2.35 -4.41
CA ASN A 330 3.93 -2.95 -3.24
C ASN A 330 2.84 -3.98 -3.62
N TYR A 331 3.19 -4.85 -4.56
CA TYR A 331 2.44 -6.05 -4.87
C TYR A 331 3.41 -7.14 -5.32
N TYR A 332 2.98 -8.40 -5.21
CA TYR A 332 3.63 -9.50 -5.89
C TYR A 332 2.79 -9.92 -7.10
N LEU A 333 3.45 -10.18 -8.22
CA LEU A 333 2.87 -10.86 -9.36
C LEU A 333 3.13 -12.36 -9.17
N TYR A 334 2.06 -13.13 -9.06
CA TYR A 334 2.13 -14.59 -9.04
C TYR A 334 1.76 -15.13 -10.42
N GLU A 335 2.54 -16.07 -10.94
CA GLU A 335 2.30 -16.74 -12.22
C GLU A 335 2.24 -18.26 -12.02
N ASN A 336 1.26 -18.93 -12.62
CA ASN A 336 1.21 -20.39 -12.68
C ASN A 336 0.68 -20.84 -14.05
N ASP A 337 1.50 -21.58 -14.81
CA ASP A 337 1.16 -22.13 -16.14
C ASP A 337 0.54 -21.11 -17.12
N GLY A 338 1.07 -19.89 -17.14
CA GLY A 338 0.65 -18.77 -17.98
C GLY A 338 -0.50 -17.94 -17.43
N GLN A 339 -1.03 -18.29 -16.26
CA GLN A 339 -2.08 -17.52 -15.58
C GLN A 339 -1.47 -16.66 -14.46
N ILE A 340 -1.67 -15.34 -14.54
CA ILE A 340 -1.18 -14.38 -13.55
C ILE A 340 -2.25 -13.96 -12.54
N SER A 341 -1.83 -13.61 -11.34
CA SER A 341 -2.65 -12.95 -10.31
C SER A 341 -1.80 -11.96 -9.51
N ILE A 342 -2.43 -11.26 -8.57
CA ILE A 342 -1.79 -10.23 -7.74
C ILE A 342 -1.94 -10.57 -6.26
N LEU A 343 -0.87 -10.43 -5.49
CA LEU A 343 -0.87 -10.63 -4.04
C LEU A 343 -0.56 -9.30 -3.34
N PRO A 344 -1.25 -9.00 -2.22
CA PRO A 344 -1.08 -7.75 -1.49
C PRO A 344 0.24 -7.74 -0.70
N TRP A 345 0.93 -6.60 -0.69
CA TRP A 345 2.13 -6.37 0.12
C TRP A 345 2.21 -4.92 0.59
N ASP A 346 2.77 -4.69 1.78
CA ASP A 346 3.08 -3.37 2.37
C ASP A 346 1.89 -2.38 2.38
N TYR A 347 0.90 -2.67 3.24
CA TYR A 347 -0.34 -1.87 3.36
C TYR A 347 -0.30 -0.84 4.50
N ASN A 348 0.89 -0.48 4.98
CA ASN A 348 1.06 0.52 6.05
C ASN A 348 0.52 1.91 5.66
N MET A 349 0.47 2.23 4.36
CA MET A 349 -0.07 3.48 3.81
C MET A 349 -1.48 3.36 3.22
N ALA A 350 -2.20 2.29 3.58
CA ALA A 350 -3.62 2.19 3.32
C ALA A 350 -4.41 3.32 4.03
N PHE A 351 -5.71 3.35 3.78
CA PHE A 351 -6.67 4.36 4.22
C PHE A 351 -6.23 5.78 3.84
N GLY A 352 -5.66 5.92 2.63
CA GLY A 352 -5.21 7.21 2.12
C GLY A 352 -3.91 7.74 2.75
N GLY A 353 -3.06 6.89 3.33
CA GLY A 353 -1.76 7.28 3.89
C GLY A 353 -0.74 7.75 2.85
N PHE A 354 -0.97 7.50 1.56
CA PHE A 354 -0.12 7.94 0.46
C PHE A 354 -0.91 8.65 -0.65
N GLN A 355 -0.43 9.82 -1.10
CA GLN A 355 -0.92 10.56 -2.28
C GLN A 355 -2.45 10.69 -2.42
N SER A 356 -3.19 10.66 -1.32
CA SER A 356 -4.65 10.62 -1.36
C SER A 356 -5.30 11.99 -1.53
N GLY A 357 -4.58 13.07 -1.24
CA GLY A 357 -5.09 14.44 -1.30
C GLY A 357 -5.68 14.88 0.04
N ASN A 358 -6.99 14.66 0.23
CA ASN A 358 -7.73 15.04 1.44
C ASN A 358 -8.74 13.95 1.86
N ALA A 359 -9.42 14.15 2.99
CA ALA A 359 -10.40 13.19 3.49
C ALA A 359 -11.51 12.87 2.48
N SER A 360 -12.01 13.86 1.73
CA SER A 360 -13.10 13.67 0.77
C SER A 360 -12.68 12.76 -0.40
N SER A 361 -11.43 12.86 -0.88
CA SER A 361 -10.92 12.00 -1.94
C SER A 361 -10.64 10.56 -1.47
N VAL A 362 -10.38 10.34 -0.18
CA VAL A 362 -10.29 8.98 0.39
C VAL A 362 -11.68 8.39 0.57
N VAL A 363 -12.57 9.10 1.27
CA VAL A 363 -13.95 8.67 1.55
C VAL A 363 -14.68 8.37 0.25
N ASN A 364 -14.61 9.28 -0.72
CA ASN A 364 -15.33 9.14 -1.99
C ASN A 364 -14.52 8.47 -3.08
N PHE A 365 -13.40 7.79 -2.79
CA PHE A 365 -12.60 7.15 -3.83
C PHE A 365 -13.46 6.25 -4.75
N PRO A 366 -13.47 6.49 -6.07
CA PRO A 366 -14.44 5.90 -7.00
C PRO A 366 -14.20 4.40 -7.21
N ILE A 367 -15.25 3.59 -7.09
CA ILE A 367 -15.15 2.13 -7.21
C ILE A 367 -15.01 1.63 -8.65
N ASP A 368 -15.51 2.35 -9.65
CA ASP A 368 -15.48 1.93 -11.07
C ASP A 368 -14.31 2.54 -11.85
N THR A 369 -13.57 3.46 -11.23
CA THR A 369 -12.29 3.97 -11.75
C THR A 369 -11.26 4.10 -10.63
N PRO A 370 -10.88 2.99 -9.97
CA PRO A 370 -10.14 3.00 -8.71
C PRO A 370 -8.63 3.21 -8.94
N VAL A 371 -8.25 4.35 -9.51
CA VAL A 371 -6.85 4.75 -9.74
C VAL A 371 -6.61 6.19 -9.31
N SER A 372 -5.38 6.52 -8.93
CA SER A 372 -4.98 7.90 -8.58
C SER A 372 -3.60 8.26 -9.15
N GLY A 373 -3.47 9.49 -9.66
CA GLY A 373 -2.24 9.97 -10.28
C GLY A 373 -1.89 9.31 -11.63
N VAL A 374 -2.72 8.38 -12.10
CA VAL A 374 -2.60 7.65 -13.38
C VAL A 374 -3.98 7.51 -14.02
N SER A 375 -4.01 7.04 -15.26
CA SER A 375 -5.25 6.73 -15.97
C SER A 375 -5.57 5.23 -15.92
N MET A 376 -6.82 4.87 -16.21
CA MET A 376 -7.24 3.46 -16.25
C MET A 376 -6.45 2.64 -17.30
N GLU A 377 -6.09 3.26 -18.43
CA GLU A 377 -5.29 2.63 -19.49
C GLU A 377 -3.85 2.31 -19.03
N ASP A 378 -3.32 3.03 -18.05
CA ASP A 378 -2.02 2.73 -17.45
C ASP A 378 -2.06 1.49 -16.54
N ARG A 379 -3.26 0.97 -16.23
CA ARG A 379 -3.49 -0.14 -15.30
C ARG A 379 -4.35 -1.24 -15.95
N PRO A 380 -3.81 -1.99 -16.93
CA PRO A 380 -4.56 -2.99 -17.70
C PRO A 380 -5.20 -4.07 -16.83
N LEU A 381 -4.59 -4.47 -15.70
CA LEU A 381 -5.20 -5.45 -14.80
C LEU A 381 -6.54 -4.96 -14.22
N ILE A 382 -6.67 -3.66 -13.97
CA ILE A 382 -7.92 -3.04 -13.52
C ILE A 382 -8.83 -2.79 -14.72
N SER A 383 -8.35 -2.04 -15.72
CA SER A 383 -9.20 -1.56 -16.81
C SER A 383 -9.76 -2.67 -17.68
N LYS A 384 -8.95 -3.66 -18.06
CA LYS A 384 -9.41 -4.75 -18.94
C LYS A 384 -10.40 -5.69 -18.27
N LEU A 385 -10.25 -5.91 -16.97
CA LEU A 385 -11.21 -6.71 -16.21
C LEU A 385 -12.52 -5.97 -15.99
N LEU A 386 -12.48 -4.69 -15.57
CA LEU A 386 -13.70 -3.91 -15.32
C LEU A 386 -14.43 -3.46 -16.60
N GLU A 387 -13.78 -3.53 -17.76
CA GLU A 387 -14.42 -3.37 -19.08
C GLU A 387 -15.42 -4.50 -19.40
N VAL A 388 -15.24 -5.70 -18.81
CA VAL A 388 -16.12 -6.85 -19.02
C VAL A 388 -17.33 -6.75 -18.08
N PRO A 389 -18.57 -6.61 -18.59
CA PRO A 389 -19.76 -6.38 -17.76
C PRO A 389 -19.98 -7.46 -16.69
N GLU A 390 -19.73 -8.73 -17.01
CA GLU A 390 -19.89 -9.86 -16.11
C GLU A 390 -18.88 -9.83 -14.94
N TYR A 391 -17.65 -9.37 -15.22
CA TYR A 391 -16.62 -9.21 -14.20
C TYR A 391 -16.87 -7.98 -13.34
N LEU A 392 -17.32 -6.86 -13.93
CA LEU A 392 -17.74 -5.69 -13.17
C LEU A 392 -18.89 -6.02 -12.21
N GLU A 393 -19.88 -6.80 -12.66
CA GLU A 393 -20.97 -7.26 -11.78
C GLU A 393 -20.43 -8.16 -10.65
N THR A 394 -19.44 -9.01 -10.92
CA THR A 394 -18.82 -9.88 -9.92
C THR A 394 -17.99 -9.07 -8.91
N TYR A 395 -17.23 -8.09 -9.38
CA TYR A 395 -16.52 -7.11 -8.55
C TYR A 395 -17.47 -6.35 -7.62
N HIS A 396 -18.61 -5.87 -8.13
CA HIS A 396 -19.64 -5.22 -7.32
C HIS A 396 -20.26 -6.15 -6.28
N LYS A 397 -20.43 -7.44 -6.60
CA LYS A 397 -20.87 -8.44 -5.61
C LYS A 397 -19.87 -8.59 -4.46
N TYR A 398 -18.57 -8.61 -4.75
CA TYR A 398 -17.54 -8.65 -3.70
C TYR A 398 -17.51 -7.37 -2.86
N LEU A 399 -17.64 -6.20 -3.48
CA LEU A 399 -17.80 -4.96 -2.73
C LEU A 399 -19.04 -5.00 -1.82
N GLN A 400 -20.18 -5.47 -2.33
CA GLN A 400 -21.40 -5.59 -1.54
C GLN A 400 -21.25 -6.60 -0.40
N GLU A 401 -20.54 -7.72 -0.59
CA GLU A 401 -20.25 -8.69 0.46
C GLU A 401 -19.42 -8.07 1.60
N ILE A 402 -18.47 -7.19 1.27
CA ILE A 402 -17.70 -6.43 2.26
C ILE A 402 -18.60 -5.40 2.96
N MET A 403 -19.43 -4.67 2.20
CA MET A 403 -20.33 -3.68 2.79
C MET A 403 -21.32 -4.32 3.76
N ASP A 404 -21.95 -5.42 3.37
CA ASP A 404 -22.96 -6.11 4.19
C ASP A 404 -22.33 -6.70 5.46
N GLY A 405 -21.32 -7.55 5.33
CA GLY A 405 -20.82 -8.33 6.46
C GLY A 405 -19.61 -7.75 7.19
N TYR A 406 -18.90 -6.78 6.60
CA TYR A 406 -17.76 -6.14 7.26
C TYR A 406 -18.11 -4.76 7.82
N PHE A 407 -18.82 -3.92 7.06
CA PHE A 407 -19.17 -2.56 7.50
C PHE A 407 -20.54 -2.48 8.17
N ALA A 408 -21.62 -2.92 7.52
CA ALA A 408 -22.98 -2.81 8.05
C ALA A 408 -23.21 -3.67 9.31
N ASP A 409 -22.60 -4.85 9.38
CA ASP A 409 -22.56 -5.69 10.59
C ASP A 409 -21.63 -5.14 11.70
N GLY A 410 -20.96 -4.01 11.46
CA GLY A 410 -20.10 -3.31 12.43
C GLY A 410 -18.76 -3.98 12.69
N LYS A 411 -18.35 -4.94 11.87
CA LYS A 411 -17.11 -5.71 12.06
C LYS A 411 -15.86 -4.84 11.93
N PHE A 412 -15.84 -3.84 11.05
CA PHE A 412 -14.73 -2.87 10.97
C PHE A 412 -14.47 -2.20 12.31
N GLU A 413 -15.49 -1.58 12.90
CA GLU A 413 -15.38 -0.88 14.17
C GLU A 413 -15.01 -1.84 15.32
N GLN A 414 -15.65 -3.00 15.37
CA GLN A 414 -15.35 -4.04 16.36
C GLN A 414 -13.90 -4.55 16.25
N THR A 415 -13.36 -4.66 15.04
CA THR A 415 -11.97 -5.03 14.82
C THR A 415 -11.05 -3.92 15.32
N VAL A 416 -11.32 -2.66 14.99
CA VAL A 416 -10.53 -1.52 15.50
C VAL A 416 -10.52 -1.50 17.03
N ASP A 417 -11.67 -1.63 17.68
CA ASP A 417 -11.76 -1.67 19.15
C ASP A 417 -11.01 -2.84 19.77
N ARG A 418 -11.11 -4.02 19.14
CA ARG A 418 -10.37 -5.21 19.59
C ARG A 418 -8.87 -4.99 19.48
N LEU A 419 -8.40 -4.37 18.39
CA LEU A 419 -6.99 -4.08 18.19
C LEU A 419 -6.51 -3.05 19.20
N ASP A 420 -7.24 -1.94 19.40
CA ASP A 420 -6.93 -0.92 20.40
C ASP A 420 -6.76 -1.54 21.79
N ALA A 421 -7.75 -2.34 22.23
CA ALA A 421 -7.68 -3.03 23.51
C ALA A 421 -6.51 -4.02 23.62
N MET A 422 -6.04 -4.58 22.50
CA MET A 422 -4.95 -5.55 22.46
C MET A 422 -3.57 -4.87 22.47
N ILE A 423 -3.43 -3.72 21.79
CA ILE A 423 -2.12 -3.12 21.51
C ILE A 423 -1.84 -1.84 22.32
N SER A 424 -2.87 -1.18 22.88
CA SER A 424 -2.74 0.12 23.56
C SER A 424 -1.64 0.13 24.63
N ASP A 425 -1.58 -0.88 25.49
CA ASP A 425 -0.54 -0.97 26.54
C ASP A 425 0.87 -1.12 25.94
N TYR A 426 1.01 -1.81 24.80
CA TYR A 426 2.29 -1.95 24.13
C TYR A 426 2.72 -0.64 23.47
N ILE A 427 1.79 0.06 22.80
CA ILE A 427 2.05 1.38 22.21
C ILE A 427 2.45 2.39 23.28
N GLN A 428 1.74 2.43 24.41
CA GLN A 428 2.05 3.36 25.51
C GLN A 428 3.45 3.14 26.09
N ASN A 429 3.93 1.90 26.11
CA ASN A 429 5.19 1.51 26.72
C ASN A 429 6.33 1.31 25.70
N ASP A 430 6.09 1.58 24.41
CA ASP A 430 7.08 1.44 23.35
C ASP A 430 8.18 2.52 23.49
N PRO A 431 9.44 2.14 23.77
CA PRO A 431 10.51 3.10 24.02
C PRO A 431 11.01 3.80 22.75
N THR A 432 10.63 3.32 21.56
CA THR A 432 11.11 3.85 20.27
C THR A 432 9.99 4.39 19.38
N ALA A 433 8.75 4.49 19.87
CA ALA A 433 7.59 4.89 19.10
C ALA A 433 7.77 6.20 18.30
N PHE A 434 7.25 6.22 17.07
CA PHE A 434 7.22 7.41 16.21
C PHE A 434 6.13 8.42 16.59
N TYR A 435 5.11 7.96 17.32
CA TYR A 435 3.96 8.73 17.71
C TYR A 435 3.77 8.60 19.21
N THR A 436 3.36 9.69 19.85
CA THR A 436 2.96 9.68 21.26
C THR A 436 1.69 8.85 21.45
N TYR A 437 1.46 8.41 22.69
CA TYR A 437 0.24 7.66 23.01
C TYR A 437 -1.03 8.50 22.76
N GLU A 438 -0.98 9.80 23.00
CA GLU A 438 -2.09 10.71 22.72
C GLU A 438 -2.37 10.85 21.20
N GLU A 439 -1.32 10.93 20.37
CA GLU A 439 -1.46 10.92 18.91
C GLU A 439 -2.06 9.60 18.40
N TYR A 440 -1.62 8.47 18.96
CA TYR A 440 -2.21 7.16 18.66
C TYR A 440 -3.71 7.12 18.98
N GLN A 441 -4.12 7.57 20.18
CA GLN A 441 -5.53 7.58 20.57
C GLN A 441 -6.39 8.45 19.65
N ALA A 442 -5.87 9.62 19.26
CA ALA A 442 -6.54 10.48 18.29
C ALA A 442 -6.65 9.79 16.92
N ALA A 443 -5.56 9.19 16.44
CA ALA A 443 -5.52 8.49 15.16
C ALA A 443 -6.52 7.32 15.10
N VAL A 444 -6.68 6.54 16.18
CA VAL A 444 -7.66 5.45 16.25
C VAL A 444 -9.10 5.97 16.09
N ALA A 445 -9.42 7.10 16.71
CA ALA A 445 -10.74 7.73 16.57
C ALA A 445 -10.98 8.22 15.12
N GLU A 446 -9.99 8.88 14.51
CA GLU A 446 -10.06 9.33 13.12
C GLU A 446 -10.19 8.16 12.13
N LEU A 447 -9.53 7.03 12.40
CA LEU A 447 -9.59 5.85 11.54
C LEU A 447 -10.99 5.24 11.54
N LYS A 448 -11.67 5.23 12.69
CA LYS A 448 -13.07 4.78 12.80
C LYS A 448 -14.02 5.66 12.00
N GLU A 449 -13.89 6.98 12.13
CA GLU A 449 -14.71 7.94 11.39
C GLU A 449 -14.47 7.80 9.88
N LEU A 450 -13.20 7.78 9.46
CA LEU A 450 -12.82 7.60 8.06
C LEU A 450 -13.40 6.31 7.47
N GLY A 451 -13.25 5.20 8.18
CA GLY A 451 -13.79 3.91 7.73
C GLY A 451 -15.32 3.89 7.64
N THR A 452 -16.00 4.55 8.58
CA THR A 452 -17.47 4.69 8.58
C THR A 452 -17.93 5.45 7.34
N LEU A 453 -17.40 6.65 7.12
CA LEU A 453 -17.75 7.48 5.96
C LEU A 453 -17.36 6.81 4.64
N ARG A 454 -16.22 6.09 4.61
CA ARG A 454 -15.81 5.30 3.45
C ARG A 454 -16.82 4.20 3.13
N GLY A 455 -17.28 3.45 4.13
CA GLY A 455 -18.32 2.44 3.97
C GLY A 455 -19.63 3.04 3.43
N GLU A 456 -20.06 4.18 3.97
CA GLU A 456 -21.24 4.90 3.47
C GLU A 456 -21.10 5.32 2.00
N SER A 457 -19.93 5.84 1.62
CA SER A 457 -19.67 6.26 0.24
C SER A 457 -19.69 5.07 -0.72
N VAL A 458 -19.02 3.97 -0.37
CA VAL A 458 -18.99 2.75 -1.19
C VAL A 458 -20.40 2.17 -1.36
N GLN A 459 -21.18 2.08 -0.28
CA GLN A 459 -22.58 1.64 -0.37
C GLN A 459 -23.41 2.58 -1.27
N GLY A 460 -23.24 3.89 -1.11
CA GLY A 460 -23.92 4.89 -1.95
C GLY A 460 -23.57 4.77 -3.43
N GLN A 461 -22.32 4.41 -3.75
CA GLN A 461 -21.87 4.14 -5.12
C GLN A 461 -22.50 2.86 -5.70
N LEU A 462 -22.57 1.77 -4.93
CA LEU A 462 -23.25 0.53 -5.33
C LEU A 462 -24.76 0.76 -5.56
N ASP A 463 -25.40 1.56 -4.71
CA ASP A 463 -26.82 1.93 -4.82
C ASP A 463 -27.10 2.99 -5.90
N ARG A 464 -26.06 3.51 -6.56
CA ARG A 464 -26.12 4.57 -7.58
C ARG A 464 -26.69 5.89 -7.06
N THR A 465 -26.65 6.11 -5.75
CA THR A 465 -26.98 7.39 -5.13
C THR A 465 -25.80 8.35 -5.17
N ILE A 466 -24.58 7.81 -5.18
CA ILE A 466 -23.31 8.51 -5.39
C ILE A 466 -22.70 8.02 -6.71
N PRO A 467 -22.10 8.90 -7.54
CA PRO A 467 -21.42 8.44 -8.75
C PRO A 467 -20.21 7.54 -8.44
N SER A 468 -20.07 6.43 -9.17
CA SER A 468 -19.02 5.42 -8.94
C SER A 468 -17.71 5.67 -9.71
N THR A 469 -17.64 6.70 -10.55
CA THR A 469 -16.47 7.02 -11.39
C THR A 469 -15.94 8.42 -11.07
N THR A 470 -14.64 8.65 -11.26
CA THR A 470 -14.01 9.97 -11.09
C THR A 470 -14.72 11.07 -11.89
N ALA A 471 -15.09 10.76 -13.14
CA ALA A 471 -15.80 11.70 -14.01
C ALA A 471 -17.22 11.99 -13.50
N GLY A 472 -17.94 10.98 -13.02
CA GLY A 472 -19.27 11.14 -12.43
C GLY A 472 -19.24 11.97 -11.16
N GLN A 473 -18.29 11.70 -10.27
CA GLN A 473 -18.14 12.45 -9.02
C GLN A 473 -17.77 13.91 -9.27
N SER A 474 -16.92 14.16 -10.28
CA SER A 474 -16.58 15.52 -10.71
C SER A 474 -17.78 16.28 -11.28
N ALA A 475 -18.71 15.58 -11.92
CA ALA A 475 -19.92 16.17 -12.49
C ALA A 475 -21.02 16.42 -11.44
N GLU A 476 -21.03 15.66 -10.34
CA GLU A 476 -22.05 15.70 -9.29
C GLU A 476 -21.44 15.75 -7.88
N PRO A 477 -20.61 16.76 -7.55
CA PRO A 477 -19.92 16.85 -6.27
C PRO A 477 -20.86 16.99 -5.07
N ASP A 478 -22.05 17.56 -5.27
CA ASP A 478 -23.07 17.73 -4.23
C ASP A 478 -23.67 16.39 -3.73
N LYS A 479 -23.39 15.28 -4.41
CA LYS A 479 -23.82 13.93 -4.01
C LYS A 479 -22.79 13.20 -3.13
N LEU A 480 -21.58 13.72 -3.01
CA LEU A 480 -20.51 13.05 -2.28
C LEU A 480 -20.75 13.12 -0.77
N ILE A 481 -20.19 12.14 -0.04
CA ILE A 481 -20.18 12.17 1.42
C ILE A 481 -19.27 13.32 1.87
N ASP A 482 -19.77 14.16 2.78
CA ASP A 482 -18.98 15.19 3.44
C ASP A 482 -18.04 14.52 4.45
N ALA A 483 -16.74 14.75 4.27
CA ALA A 483 -15.68 14.17 5.08
C ALA A 483 -14.87 15.23 5.83
N PHE A 484 -15.42 16.44 6.02
CA PHE A 484 -14.74 17.53 6.70
C PHE A 484 -14.44 17.23 8.19
N SER A 485 -15.12 16.26 8.80
CA SER A 485 -14.86 15.83 10.17
C SER A 485 -13.54 15.08 10.34
N VAL A 486 -13.00 14.49 9.27
CA VAL A 486 -11.82 13.61 9.35
C VAL A 486 -10.53 14.39 9.21
N ASP A 487 -9.66 14.30 10.22
CA ASP A 487 -8.30 14.82 10.17
C ASP A 487 -7.32 13.77 9.64
N MET A 488 -7.04 13.84 8.35
CA MET A 488 -6.08 12.94 7.70
C MET A 488 -4.65 13.08 8.26
N SER A 489 -4.28 14.23 8.83
CA SER A 489 -2.93 14.45 9.36
C SER A 489 -2.68 13.65 10.64
N ALA A 490 -3.74 13.39 11.43
CA ALA A 490 -3.67 12.56 12.63
C ALA A 490 -3.43 11.08 12.33
N LEU A 491 -3.75 10.60 11.12
CA LEU A 491 -3.58 9.19 10.74
C LEU A 491 -2.14 8.82 10.37
N GLY A 492 -1.23 9.78 10.27
CA GLY A 492 0.14 9.56 9.79
C GLY A 492 0.23 9.47 8.26
N SER A 493 1.36 9.92 7.72
CA SER A 493 1.66 9.94 6.28
C SER A 493 3.17 9.85 6.03
N MET A 494 3.59 9.49 4.82
CA MET A 494 5.01 9.50 4.44
C MET A 494 5.55 10.94 4.49
N GLY A 495 6.37 11.23 5.51
CA GLY A 495 7.01 12.54 5.71
C GLY A 495 6.70 13.24 7.05
N MET A 496 5.89 12.65 7.94
CA MET A 496 5.65 13.16 9.30
C MET A 496 5.42 12.01 10.28
N GLY A 497 6.52 11.52 10.88
CA GLY A 497 6.49 10.95 12.23
C GLY A 497 6.66 12.13 13.21
N GLY A 498 5.78 12.23 14.20
CA GLY A 498 5.63 13.41 15.05
C GLY A 498 6.92 13.79 15.77
N GLY A 499 7.48 14.95 15.39
CA GLY A 499 8.64 15.51 16.06
C GLY A 499 9.33 16.57 15.21
N PHE A 500 9.20 17.84 15.63
CA PHE A 500 9.75 19.05 15.03
C PHE A 500 8.93 19.72 13.90
N GLY A 501 8.43 20.90 14.25
CA GLY A 501 8.08 21.94 13.29
C GLY A 501 9.25 22.21 12.35
N GLY A 502 9.13 21.68 11.14
CA GLY A 502 10.08 21.82 10.06
C GLY A 502 9.30 21.97 8.78
N GLN A 503 9.14 23.22 8.39
CA GLN A 503 8.69 23.75 7.10
C GLN A 503 9.14 22.85 5.92
N GLY A 504 8.34 21.83 5.61
CA GLY A 504 8.59 20.83 4.57
C GLY A 504 7.33 20.52 3.75
N GLY A 505 6.29 21.36 3.86
CA GLY A 505 5.19 21.36 2.93
C GLY A 505 5.71 21.62 1.51
N MET A 506 5.11 20.90 0.56
CA MET A 506 5.17 21.09 -0.90
C MET A 506 5.90 22.38 -1.35
N PRO A 507 6.90 22.30 -2.24
CA PRO A 507 7.48 23.52 -2.79
C PRO A 507 6.38 24.26 -3.53
N ASN A 508 6.03 25.44 -3.00
CA ASN A 508 5.22 26.49 -3.60
C ASN A 508 3.70 26.55 -3.28
N MET A 509 3.30 26.39 -2.01
CA MET A 509 2.20 27.19 -1.46
C MET A 509 2.76 28.25 -0.48
N PRO A 510 2.51 29.55 -0.67
CA PRO A 510 2.91 30.55 0.30
C PRO A 510 2.03 30.43 1.56
N ASN A 511 2.62 29.89 2.63
CA ASN A 511 2.36 30.17 4.05
C ASN A 511 1.03 30.92 4.40
N MET A 512 -0.14 30.32 4.13
CA MET A 512 -1.45 30.99 4.34
C MET A 512 -1.96 30.91 5.80
N ALA A 513 -1.45 29.96 6.58
CA ALA A 513 -2.03 29.58 7.88
C ALA A 513 -1.15 29.94 9.10
N ASP A 514 -0.09 30.74 8.90
CA ASP A 514 0.69 31.25 10.03
C ASP A 514 -0.11 32.31 10.78
N GLY A 515 -0.76 31.91 11.87
CA GLY A 515 -1.35 32.81 12.87
C GLY A 515 -2.87 32.95 12.89
N LEU A 516 -3.62 32.18 12.08
CA LEU A 516 -5.09 32.11 12.17
C LEU A 516 -5.50 30.82 12.89
N ASP A 517 -6.36 30.93 13.91
CA ASP A 517 -6.95 29.74 14.54
C ASP A 517 -8.03 29.09 13.66
N MET A 518 -8.30 27.80 13.89
CA MET A 518 -9.22 27.00 13.08
C MET A 518 -10.66 27.51 13.08
N GLU A 519 -11.11 28.14 14.18
CA GLU A 519 -12.47 28.70 14.30
C GLU A 519 -12.63 29.93 13.39
N THR A 520 -11.61 30.81 13.38
CA THR A 520 -11.54 31.98 12.51
C THR A 520 -11.49 31.57 11.04
N MET A 521 -10.73 30.52 10.71
CA MET A 521 -10.64 30.00 9.34
C MET A 521 -11.98 29.40 8.86
N GLN A 522 -12.70 28.68 9.72
CA GLN A 522 -14.04 28.15 9.41
C GLN A 522 -15.05 29.26 9.11
N GLN A 523 -15.11 30.29 9.98
CA GLN A 523 -16.01 31.42 9.79
C GLN A 523 -15.67 32.21 8.52
N ALA A 524 -14.38 32.37 8.21
CA ALA A 524 -13.94 33.03 6.99
C ALA A 524 -14.33 32.25 5.72
N MET A 525 -14.20 30.92 5.73
CA MET A 525 -14.58 30.07 4.60
C MET A 525 -16.09 30.05 4.36
N GLU A 526 -16.91 30.08 5.41
CA GLU A 526 -18.36 30.17 5.28
C GLU A 526 -18.79 31.48 4.59
N ILE A 527 -18.16 32.61 4.96
CA ILE A 527 -18.40 33.91 4.34
C ILE A 527 -17.97 33.88 2.87
N ILE A 528 -16.77 33.35 2.57
CA ILE A 528 -16.23 33.29 1.20
C ILE A 528 -17.08 32.37 0.30
N ARG A 529 -17.62 31.27 0.82
CA ARG A 529 -18.49 30.35 0.06
C ARG A 529 -19.79 31.01 -0.42
N THR A 530 -20.21 32.09 0.23
CA THR A 530 -21.40 32.86 -0.19
C THR A 530 -21.09 33.96 -1.22
N ALA A 531 -19.84 34.07 -1.68
CA ALA A 531 -19.45 34.97 -2.76
C ALA A 531 -20.11 34.57 -4.09
N THR A 532 -20.57 35.56 -4.86
CA THR A 532 -21.14 35.32 -6.20
C THR A 532 -20.13 35.71 -7.27
N ASP A 533 -19.90 34.85 -8.26
CA ASP A 533 -18.92 35.06 -9.34
C ASP A 533 -17.48 35.37 -8.84
N GLY A 534 -17.09 34.76 -7.71
CA GLY A 534 -15.77 34.97 -7.11
C GLY A 534 -15.56 36.38 -6.53
N LYS A 535 -16.64 37.15 -6.30
CA LYS A 535 -16.57 38.50 -5.73
C LYS A 535 -17.33 38.58 -4.41
N LEU A 536 -16.67 39.16 -3.41
CA LEU A 536 -17.27 39.50 -2.12
C LEU A 536 -18.00 40.85 -2.20
N THR A 537 -19.13 40.94 -1.50
CA THR A 537 -19.76 42.22 -1.17
C THR A 537 -18.94 42.99 -0.15
N GLU A 538 -19.17 44.30 -0.04
CA GLU A 538 -18.50 45.14 0.96
C GLU A 538 -18.78 44.67 2.40
N GLU A 539 -19.96 44.12 2.64
CA GLU A 539 -20.38 43.56 3.93
C GLU A 539 -19.58 42.28 4.26
N GLN A 540 -19.44 41.36 3.30
CA GLN A 540 -18.63 40.15 3.46
C GLN A 540 -17.15 40.46 3.66
N ARG A 541 -16.60 41.44 2.92
CA ARG A 541 -15.21 41.89 3.11
C ARG A 541 -15.01 42.49 4.51
N THR A 542 -15.98 43.27 5.00
CA THR A 542 -15.95 43.80 6.36
C THR A 542 -15.96 42.68 7.40
N GLN A 543 -16.82 41.67 7.24
CA GLN A 543 -16.88 40.52 8.16
C GLN A 543 -15.55 39.76 8.20
N LEU A 544 -14.90 39.56 7.07
CA LEU A 544 -13.59 38.89 7.01
C LEU A 544 -12.48 39.72 7.69
N HIS A 545 -12.52 41.05 7.57
CA HIS A 545 -11.59 41.91 8.32
C HIS A 545 -11.87 41.91 9.83
N ASP A 546 -13.14 41.84 10.24
CA ASP A 546 -13.51 41.73 11.66
C ASP A 546 -13.04 40.41 12.28
N LEU A 547 -12.91 39.36 11.45
CA LEU A 547 -12.26 38.09 11.80
C LEU A 547 -10.72 38.17 11.84
N GLY A 548 -10.14 39.33 11.52
CA GLY A 548 -8.70 39.56 11.60
C GLY A 548 -7.93 39.22 10.32
N LEU A 549 -8.61 38.93 9.20
CA LEU A 549 -7.94 38.66 7.93
C LEU A 549 -7.50 39.95 7.24
N SER A 550 -6.28 39.95 6.70
CA SER A 550 -5.79 41.00 5.81
C SER A 550 -6.37 40.87 4.40
N ASP A 551 -6.39 41.96 3.62
CA ASP A 551 -6.81 41.93 2.21
C ASP A 551 -6.02 40.90 1.39
N GLU A 552 -4.75 40.70 1.71
CA GLU A 552 -3.86 39.77 1.02
C GLU A 552 -4.26 38.30 1.30
N GLN A 553 -4.66 37.99 2.54
CA GLN A 553 -5.21 36.69 2.91
C GLN A 553 -6.59 36.45 2.28
N ILE A 554 -7.45 37.47 2.23
CA ILE A 554 -8.79 37.37 1.61
C ILE A 554 -8.68 37.09 0.11
N GLU A 555 -7.84 37.82 -0.61
CA GLU A 555 -7.63 37.60 -2.05
C GLU A 555 -6.98 36.23 -2.33
N GLN A 556 -6.05 35.80 -1.46
CA GLN A 556 -5.47 34.47 -1.53
C GLN A 556 -6.54 33.37 -1.38
N MET A 557 -7.42 33.48 -0.39
CA MET A 557 -8.53 32.53 -0.18
C MET A 557 -9.54 32.52 -1.33
N LEU A 558 -9.82 33.67 -1.96
CA LEU A 558 -10.69 33.75 -3.14
C LEU A 558 -10.10 33.09 -4.39
N THR A 559 -8.77 32.96 -4.46
CA THR A 559 -8.05 32.33 -5.58
C THR A 559 -7.74 30.85 -5.35
N MET A 560 -8.07 30.31 -4.18
CA MET A 560 -7.92 28.88 -3.89
C MET A 560 -8.83 28.07 -4.83
N PRO A 561 -8.33 26.98 -5.43
CA PRO A 561 -9.18 26.03 -6.14
C PRO A 561 -10.02 25.29 -5.10
N MET A 562 -11.14 25.90 -4.70
CA MET A 562 -12.22 25.22 -4.02
C MET A 562 -12.75 24.17 -5.00
N GLY A 563 -12.65 22.89 -4.65
CA GLY A 563 -13.10 21.80 -5.52
C GLY A 563 -14.52 22.06 -6.04
N GLY A 564 -14.67 22.13 -7.37
CA GLY A 564 -15.96 22.33 -8.05
C GLY A 564 -16.22 23.78 -8.50
N GLY A 565 -16.01 24.06 -9.79
CA GLY A 565 -15.96 25.42 -10.34
C GLY A 565 -17.29 26.16 -10.51
N PHE A 566 -17.19 27.50 -10.54
CA PHE A 566 -18.20 28.35 -11.16
C PHE A 566 -17.86 28.56 -12.64
N GLY A 567 -18.71 28.02 -13.51
CA GLY A 567 -18.69 28.31 -14.93
C GLY A 567 -19.02 29.78 -15.24
N GLY A 568 -18.30 30.36 -16.20
CA GLY A 568 -18.54 31.71 -16.69
C GLY A 568 -18.18 31.87 -18.17
N ARG A 569 -19.20 31.71 -19.02
CA ARG A 569 -19.28 31.96 -20.47
C ARG A 569 -18.51 33.19 -20.99
N ASN A 570 -18.02 33.03 -22.22
CA ASN A 570 -17.80 34.04 -23.27
C ASN A 570 -18.33 35.46 -23.01
N GLY A 571 -17.47 36.46 -23.20
CA GLY A 571 -17.84 37.83 -23.53
C GLY A 571 -16.66 38.80 -23.55
N GLY A 572 -16.05 39.03 -24.72
CA GLY A 572 -15.03 40.06 -24.95
C GLY A 572 -14.06 39.72 -26.07
#